data_AF-A0A4Z2FK68-F1
#
_entry.id   AF-A0A4Z2FK68-F1
#
_cell.length_a   1.000
_cell.length_b   1.000
_cell.length_c   1.000
_cell.angle_alpha   90.00
_cell.angle_beta   90.00
_cell.angle_gamma   90.00
#
_symmetry.space_group_name_H-M   'P 1'
#
loop_
_entity.id
_entity.type
_entity.pdbx_description
1 polymer ?
#
loop_
_entity_poly.entity_id
_entity_poly.type
_entity_poly.pdbx_seq_one_letter_code
_entity_poly.pdbx_strand_id
1 'polypeptide(L)'
;MERIQLYEAYSTLWSVFNSTERIQLYGAYSTLRSVFNSMERIQLYEAYSTLWSVFNSTERIQLYEAYSTLWSVFNSTERIQLYGAYSTLPSIFNSTERIQLYEAYSTLWSVFNSTERIQLYGAYSTLRSRFSSW
;
A
#
# COMPACT_ATOMS: atom_id res chain seq x y z
N MET A 1 1.51 -23.90 -1.91
CA MET A 1 0.64 -22.75 -1.59
C MET A 1 1.01 -22.27 -0.21
N GLU A 2 1.87 -21.26 -0.15
CA GLU A 2 2.31 -20.70 1.12
C GLU A 2 1.43 -19.50 1.46
N ARG A 3 0.94 -19.48 2.69
CA ARG A 3 0.18 -18.37 3.26
C ARG A 3 0.90 -17.89 4.50
N ILE A 4 1.16 -16.60 4.57
CA ILE A 4 1.87 -16.00 5.69
C ILE A 4 0.93 -15.05 6.42
N GLN A 5 0.90 -15.17 7.74
CA GLN A 5 0.23 -14.25 8.64
C GLN A 5 1.23 -13.77 9.67
N LEU A 6 1.32 -12.46 9.87
CA LEU A 6 2.16 -11.86 10.89
C LEU A 6 1.37 -10.82 11.69
N TYR A 7 1.63 -10.80 12.99
CA TYR A 7 1.05 -9.85 13.92
C TYR A 7 2.19 -9.22 14.72
N GLU A 8 2.30 -7.91 14.61
CA GLU A 8 3.37 -7.12 15.23
C GLU A 8 2.75 -6.03 16.10
N ALA A 9 3.29 -5.87 17.30
CA ALA A 9 2.91 -4.79 18.20
C ALA A 9 4.15 -4.25 18.90
N TYR A 10 4.31 -2.93 18.94
CA TYR A 10 5.46 -2.28 19.57
C TYR A 10 6.80 -2.79 19.06
N SER A 11 6.91 -2.97 17.75
CA SER A 11 8.07 -3.61 17.13
C SER A 11 8.62 -2.85 15.92
N THR A 12 9.82 -3.22 15.53
CA THR A 12 10.42 -2.83 14.27
C THR A 12 10.73 -4.09 13.48
N LEU A 13 10.24 -4.17 12.25
CA LEU A 13 10.42 -5.33 11.40
C LEU A 13 10.97 -4.96 10.04
N TRP A 14 11.86 -5.81 9.54
CA TRP A 14 12.23 -5.84 8.14
C TRP A 14 11.95 -7.22 7.56
N SER A 15 11.24 -7.27 6.43
CA SER A 15 10.85 -8.54 5.81
C SER A 15 10.94 -8.48 4.28
N VAL A 16 11.27 -9.63 3.69
CA VAL A 16 11.21 -9.83 2.24
C VAL A 16 10.42 -11.11 1.99
N PHE A 17 9.41 -11.01 1.13
CA PHE A 17 8.57 -12.12 0.74
C PHE A 17 8.68 -12.34 -0.77
N ASN A 18 8.88 -13.58 -1.18
CA ASN A 18 9.02 -13.97 -2.58
C ASN A 18 8.08 -15.14 -2.90
N SER A 19 7.37 -15.05 -4.03
CA SER A 19 6.61 -16.16 -4.60
C SER A 19 5.58 -16.78 -3.64
N THR A 20 4.89 -15.93 -2.86
CA THR A 20 3.86 -16.35 -1.91
C THR A 20 2.48 -16.12 -2.50
N GLU A 21 1.53 -17.02 -2.24
CA GLU A 21 0.16 -16.86 -2.75
C GLU A 21 -0.54 -15.74 -1.97
N ARG A 22 -0.47 -15.79 -0.64
CA ARG A 22 -1.18 -14.82 0.20
C ARG A 22 -0.37 -14.39 1.40
N ILE A 23 -0.34 -13.08 1.63
CA ILE A 23 0.23 -12.50 2.84
C ILE A 23 -0.79 -11.61 3.54
N GLN A 24 -0.87 -11.74 4.86
CA GLN A 24 -1.58 -10.82 5.72
C GLN A 24 -0.64 -10.33 6.81
N LEU A 25 -0.42 -9.02 6.91
CA LEU A 25 0.33 -8.44 8.03
C LEU A 25 -0.59 -7.49 8.80
N TYR A 26 -0.48 -7.57 10.11
CA TYR A 26 -1.13 -6.68 11.05
C TYR A 26 -0.08 -6.05 11.94
N GLY A 27 -0.07 -4.73 12.03
CA GLY A 27 0.86 -3.99 12.86
C GLY A 27 0.15 -2.89 13.65
N ALA A 28 0.58 -2.73 14.89
CA ALA A 28 0.17 -1.61 15.73
C ALA A 28 1.38 -1.03 16.46
N TYR A 29 1.49 0.29 16.49
CA TYR A 29 2.61 0.98 17.14
C TYR A 29 3.98 0.47 16.63
N SER A 30 4.09 0.25 15.32
CA SER A 30 5.24 -0.43 14.72
C SER A 30 5.91 0.41 13.64
N THR A 31 7.15 0.04 13.33
CA THR A 31 7.86 0.50 12.13
C THR A 31 8.17 -0.70 11.26
N LEU A 32 7.58 -0.74 10.06
CA LEU A 32 7.68 -1.89 9.17
C LEU A 32 8.34 -1.49 7.85
N ARG A 33 9.24 -2.35 7.37
CA ARG A 33 9.85 -2.24 6.05
C ARG A 33 9.71 -3.58 5.34
N SER A 34 8.98 -3.59 4.23
CA SER A 34 8.67 -4.85 3.53
C SER A 34 8.90 -4.76 2.03
N VAL A 35 9.40 -5.84 1.44
CA VAL A 35 9.47 -6.03 -0.02
C VAL A 35 8.70 -7.28 -0.39
N PHE A 36 7.78 -7.15 -1.36
CA PHE A 36 6.94 -8.22 -1.85
C PHE A 36 7.20 -8.44 -3.34
N ASN A 37 7.63 -9.64 -3.72
CA ASN A 37 7.88 -9.99 -5.11
C ASN A 37 7.03 -11.19 -5.53
N SER A 38 6.27 -11.04 -6.62
CA SER A 38 5.49 -12.12 -7.23
C SER A 38 4.43 -12.68 -6.27
N MET A 39 3.42 -11.87 -5.98
CA MET A 39 2.34 -12.19 -5.04
C MET A 39 0.99 -12.26 -5.75
N GLU A 40 0.13 -13.21 -5.37
CA GLU A 40 -1.27 -13.14 -5.79
C GLU A 40 -2.00 -12.09 -4.95
N ARG A 41 -1.91 -12.20 -3.61
CA ARG A 41 -2.69 -11.33 -2.71
C ARG A 41 -1.91 -10.85 -1.50
N ILE A 42 -2.01 -9.56 -1.24
CA ILE A 42 -1.47 -8.94 -0.04
C ILE A 42 -2.56 -8.14 0.66
N GLN A 43 -2.66 -8.31 1.98
CA GLN A 43 -3.49 -7.50 2.85
C GLN A 43 -2.65 -6.96 4.00
N LEU A 44 -2.54 -5.63 4.13
CA LEU A 44 -1.83 -4.99 5.24
C LEU A 44 -2.81 -4.15 6.05
N TYR A 45 -2.72 -4.26 7.38
CA TYR A 45 -3.51 -3.50 8.33
C TYR A 45 -2.59 -2.86 9.36
N GLU A 46 -2.52 -1.54 9.37
CA GLU A 46 -1.60 -0.80 10.24
C GLU A 46 -2.31 0.29 11.04
N ALA A 47 -1.96 0.42 12.32
CA ALA A 47 -2.46 1.50 13.15
C ALA A 47 -1.35 2.12 13.99
N TYR A 48 -1.25 3.45 13.98
CA TYR A 48 -0.20 4.18 14.71
C TYR A 48 1.21 3.75 14.28
N SER A 49 1.40 3.52 12.98
CA SER A 49 2.61 2.89 12.45
C SER A 49 3.28 3.75 11.37
N THR A 50 4.55 3.44 11.10
CA THR A 50 5.26 3.91 9.91
C THR A 50 5.61 2.71 9.04
N LEU A 51 5.16 2.73 7.79
CA LEU A 51 5.34 1.63 6.84
C LEU A 51 6.08 2.10 5.59
N TRP A 52 7.07 1.31 5.17
CA TRP A 52 7.72 1.43 3.87
C TRP A 52 7.56 0.11 3.13
N SER A 53 6.87 0.13 1.99
CA SER A 53 6.61 -1.08 1.21
C SER A 53 6.97 -0.94 -0.26
N VAL A 54 7.57 -1.99 -0.82
CA VAL A 54 7.76 -2.13 -2.28
C VAL A 54 7.04 -3.39 -2.74
N PHE A 55 6.18 -3.24 -3.74
CA PHE A 55 5.40 -4.32 -4.33
C PHE A 55 5.79 -4.48 -5.79
N ASN A 56 6.28 -5.67 -6.16
CA ASN A 56 6.65 -6.00 -7.54
C ASN A 56 5.84 -7.19 -8.03
N SER A 57 5.15 -7.04 -9.16
CA SER A 57 4.37 -8.11 -9.80
C SER A 57 3.34 -8.70 -8.84
N THR A 58 2.29 -7.94 -8.53
CA THR A 58 1.24 -8.38 -7.60
C THR A 58 -0.13 -8.31 -8.27
N GLU A 59 -0.97 -9.34 -8.11
CA GLU A 59 -2.33 -9.28 -8.65
C GLU A 59 -3.18 -8.32 -7.81
N ARG A 60 -3.25 -8.53 -6.50
CA ARG A 60 -4.14 -7.75 -5.63
C ARG A 60 -3.47 -7.27 -4.36
N ILE A 61 -3.66 -5.99 -4.07
CA ILE A 61 -3.20 -5.37 -2.85
C ILE A 61 -4.38 -4.66 -2.17
N GLN A 62 -4.53 -4.91 -0.87
CA GLN A 62 -5.43 -4.15 0.00
C GLN A 62 -4.63 -3.60 1.18
N LEU A 63 -4.64 -2.29 1.34
CA LEU A 63 -3.96 -1.59 2.43
C LEU A 63 -4.99 -0.83 3.25
N TYR A 64 -4.94 -1.04 4.56
CA TYR A 64 -5.76 -0.33 5.53
C TYR A 64 -4.84 0.31 6.55
N GLU A 65 -4.97 1.61 6.74
CA GLU A 65 -4.19 2.31 7.73
C GLU A 65 -4.95 3.40 8.47
N ALA A 66 -4.59 3.59 9.74
CA ALA A 66 -5.12 4.66 10.56
C ALA A 66 -4.02 5.28 11.43
N TYR A 67 -3.96 6.62 11.48
CA TYR A 67 -2.94 7.35 12.25
C TYR A 67 -1.52 6.97 11.85
N SER A 68 -1.28 6.76 10.56
CA SER A 68 -0.05 6.16 10.06
C SER A 68 0.61 6.98 8.97
N THR A 69 1.87 6.67 8.70
CA THR A 69 2.58 7.14 7.50
C THR A 69 2.97 5.95 6.64
N LEU A 70 2.52 5.92 5.40
CA LEU A 70 2.81 4.86 4.44
C LEU A 70 3.54 5.41 3.22
N TRP A 71 4.79 4.97 3.04
CA TRP A 71 5.50 5.13 1.80
C TRP A 71 5.45 3.83 0.98
N SER A 72 4.94 3.91 -0.24
CA SER A 72 4.69 2.72 -1.06
C SER A 72 5.11 2.88 -2.51
N VAL A 73 5.78 1.87 -3.06
CA VAL A 73 6.04 1.76 -4.51
C VAL A 73 5.37 0.50 -5.04
N PHE A 74 4.58 0.65 -6.10
CA PHE A 74 3.89 -0.42 -6.79
C PHE A 74 4.41 -0.52 -8.22
N ASN A 75 4.94 -1.68 -8.59
CA ASN A 75 5.40 -1.97 -9.94
C ASN A 75 4.65 -3.19 -10.47
N SER A 76 3.97 -3.02 -11.61
CA SER A 76 3.22 -4.08 -12.30
C SER A 76 2.17 -4.69 -11.37
N THR A 77 1.08 -3.95 -11.12
CA THR A 77 0.00 -4.40 -10.23
C THR A 77 -1.34 -4.38 -10.94
N GLU A 78 -2.14 -5.44 -10.82
CA GLU A 78 -3.47 -5.42 -11.45
C GLU A 78 -4.41 -4.51 -10.64
N ARG A 79 -4.54 -4.75 -9.33
CA ARG A 79 -5.52 -4.04 -8.50
C ARG A 79 -4.94 -3.58 -7.17
N ILE A 80 -5.20 -2.32 -6.86
CA ILE A 80 -4.85 -1.71 -5.58
C ILE A 80 -6.11 -1.11 -4.98
N GLN A 81 -6.36 -1.45 -3.72
CA GLN A 81 -7.30 -0.76 -2.87
C GLN A 81 -6.56 -0.24 -1.65
N LEU A 82 -6.74 1.04 -1.36
CA LEU A 82 -6.12 1.68 -0.22
C LEU A 82 -7.18 2.42 0.56
N TYR A 83 -7.14 2.26 1.88
CA TYR A 83 -7.98 2.94 2.84
C TYR A 83 -7.10 3.60 3.90
N GLY A 84 -7.13 4.92 3.98
CA GLY A 84 -6.39 5.69 4.96
C GLY A 84 -7.28 6.64 5.76
N ALA A 85 -7.00 6.74 7.06
CA ALA A 85 -7.63 7.74 7.92
C ALA A 85 -6.60 8.39 8.83
N TYR A 86 -6.56 9.72 8.88
CA TYR A 86 -5.55 10.47 9.66
C TYR A 86 -4.12 10.09 9.26
N SER A 87 -3.89 9.88 7.97
CA SER A 87 -2.65 9.30 7.46
C SER A 87 -1.92 10.21 6.47
N THR A 88 -0.64 9.92 6.24
CA THR A 88 0.16 10.54 5.18
C THR A 88 0.69 9.47 4.23
N LEU A 89 0.39 9.63 2.94
CA LEU A 89 0.59 8.61 1.92
C LEU A 89 1.36 9.11 0.70
N PRO A 90 2.69 8.98 0.69
CA PRO A 90 3.45 9.09 -0.54
C PRO A 90 3.48 7.75 -1.29
N SER A 91 2.95 7.73 -2.52
CA SER A 91 2.86 6.52 -3.34
C SER A 91 3.34 6.72 -4.77
N ILE A 92 4.06 5.73 -5.31
CA ILE A 92 4.42 5.68 -6.73
C ILE A 92 3.81 4.42 -7.33
N PHE A 93 3.10 4.58 -8.45
CA PHE A 93 2.44 3.52 -9.18
C PHE A 93 3.01 3.46 -10.59
N ASN A 94 3.64 2.34 -10.93
CA ASN A 94 4.15 2.05 -12.27
C ASN A 94 3.42 0.84 -12.85
N SER A 95 2.79 0.99 -14.01
CA SER A 95 2.07 -0.08 -14.71
C SER A 95 1.00 -0.70 -13.82
N THR A 96 -0.09 0.04 -13.58
CA THR A 96 -1.18 -0.43 -12.73
C THR A 96 -2.51 -0.40 -13.47
N GLU A 97 -3.26 -1.50 -13.48
CA GLU A 97 -4.55 -1.51 -14.19
C GLU A 97 -5.59 -0.68 -13.41
N ARG A 98 -5.77 -0.95 -12.12
CA ARG A 98 -6.84 -0.33 -11.32
C ARG A 98 -6.37 0.10 -9.94
N ILE A 99 -6.73 1.32 -9.59
CA ILE A 99 -6.49 1.90 -8.27
C ILE A 99 -7.79 2.46 -7.71
N GLN A 100 -8.08 2.11 -6.46
CA GLN A 100 -9.12 2.75 -5.66
C GLN A 100 -8.48 3.25 -4.36
N LEU A 101 -8.56 4.57 -4.12
CA LEU A 101 -8.06 5.18 -2.89
C LEU A 101 -9.24 5.82 -2.14
N TYR A 102 -9.32 5.52 -0.84
CA TYR A 102 -10.31 6.06 0.08
C TYR A 102 -9.60 6.71 1.25
N GLU A 103 -9.73 8.02 1.40
CA GLU A 103 -8.99 8.79 2.40
C GLU A 103 -9.90 9.71 3.21
N ALA A 104 -9.67 9.78 4.52
CA ALA A 104 -10.33 10.73 5.40
C ALA A 104 -9.33 11.43 6.33
N TYR A 105 -9.34 12.77 6.36
CA TYR A 105 -8.40 13.56 7.18
C TYR A 105 -6.92 13.24 6.89
N SER A 106 -6.60 12.97 5.62
CA SER A 106 -5.27 12.49 5.21
C SER A 106 -4.59 13.41 4.20
N THR A 107 -3.29 13.21 4.01
CA THR A 107 -2.53 13.81 2.92
C THR A 107 -2.00 12.75 1.98
N LEU A 108 -2.34 12.84 0.70
CA LEU A 108 -1.96 11.88 -0.33
C LEU A 108 -1.10 12.57 -1.40
N TRP A 109 0.09 12.03 -1.64
CA TRP A 109 0.96 12.39 -2.75
C TRP A 109 1.17 11.17 -3.64
N SER A 110 0.79 11.26 -4.91
CA SER A 110 0.88 10.12 -5.82
C SER A 110 1.52 10.46 -7.15
N VAL A 111 2.37 9.56 -7.64
CA VAL A 111 2.86 9.57 -9.02
C VAL A 111 2.32 8.34 -9.73
N PHE A 112 1.64 8.54 -10.85
CA PHE A 112 1.07 7.49 -11.68
C PHE A 112 1.78 7.46 -13.03
N ASN A 113 2.40 6.33 -13.34
CA ASN A 113 3.04 6.06 -14.62
C ASN A 113 2.38 4.84 -15.26
N SER A 114 1.75 5.03 -16.42
CA SER A 114 0.98 3.97 -17.10
C SER A 114 -0.08 3.33 -16.19
N THR A 115 -1.04 4.12 -15.72
CA THR A 115 -2.19 3.63 -14.94
C THR A 115 -3.48 3.75 -15.75
N GLU A 116 -4.24 2.66 -15.89
CA GLU A 116 -5.44 2.68 -16.74
C GLU A 116 -6.64 3.32 -16.05
N ARG A 117 -6.91 2.96 -14.78
CA ARG A 117 -8.10 3.44 -14.05
C ARG A 117 -7.77 3.81 -12.62
N ILE A 118 -8.26 4.98 -12.22
CA ILE A 118 -8.12 5.50 -10.86
C ILE A 118 -9.46 6.02 -10.38
N GLN A 119 -9.84 5.62 -9.18
CA GLN A 119 -10.96 6.19 -8.43
C GLN A 119 -10.45 6.72 -7.09
N LEU A 120 -10.77 7.96 -6.78
CA LEU A 120 -10.33 8.65 -5.57
C LEU A 120 -11.55 9.15 -4.81
N TYR A 121 -11.62 8.78 -3.54
CA TYR A 121 -12.65 9.22 -2.59
C TYR A 121 -11.95 9.85 -1.40
N GLY A 122 -12.23 11.13 -1.15
CA GLY A 122 -11.55 11.91 -0.12
C GLY A 122 -12.52 12.77 0.68
N ALA A 123 -12.39 12.76 2.01
CA ALA A 123 -13.11 13.68 2.89
C ALA A 123 -12.10 14.41 3.79
N TYR A 124 -12.11 15.75 3.77
CA TYR A 124 -11.16 16.58 4.54
C TYR A 124 -9.68 16.21 4.29
N SER A 125 -9.35 15.82 3.07
CA SER A 125 -8.02 15.33 2.69
C SER A 125 -7.37 16.24 1.66
N THR A 126 -6.03 16.30 1.69
CA THR A 126 -5.23 16.98 0.67
C THR A 126 -4.71 15.97 -0.33
N LEU A 127 -4.91 16.22 -1.62
CA LEU A 127 -4.48 15.35 -2.71
C LEU A 127 -3.53 16.09 -3.66
N ARG A 128 -2.39 15.47 -3.95
CA ARG A 128 -1.47 15.90 -5.02
C ARG A 128 -1.06 14.72 -5.88
N SER A 129 -1.47 14.74 -7.14
CA SER A 129 -1.16 13.67 -8.11
C SER A 129 -0.36 14.19 -9.31
N ARG A 130 0.64 13.42 -9.75
CA ARG A 130 1.32 13.62 -11.04
C ARG A 130 1.08 12.40 -11.93
N PHE A 131 0.71 12.65 -13.18
CA PHE A 131 0.50 11.63 -14.19
C PHE A 131 1.58 11.72 -15.25
N SER A 132 2.13 10.58 -15.65
CA SER A 132 2.97 10.43 -16.84
C SER A 132 2.42 9.27 -17.68
N SER A 133 2.15 9.55 -18.95
CA SER A 133 1.81 8.56 -19.97
C SER A 133 2.88 8.65 -21.06
N TRP A 134 3.40 7.51 -21.51
CA TRP A 134 4.14 7.42 -22.77
C TRP A 134 3.19 7.06 -23.89
#